data_AF-A0AAU3UAJ7-F1
#
_entry.id   AF-A0AAU3UAJ7-F1
#
_cell.length_a   1.000
_cell.length_b   1.000
_cell.length_c   1.000
_cell.angle_alpha   90.00
_cell.angle_beta   90.00
_cell.angle_gamma   90.00
#
_symmetry.space_group_name_H-M   'P 1'
#
loop_
_entity.id
_entity.type
_entity.pdbx_description
1 polymer ?
#
loop_
_entity_poly.entity_id
_entity_poly.type
_entity_poly.pdbx_seq_one_letter_code
_entity_poly.pdbx_strand_id
1 'polypeptide(L)'
;MRSMLTGKRLGALGVGAVAVAFTGVLATAPAASAEPNPPSCGKGYFCAYSGPNQTGRLVLKVAGNWSGNLGVGSIFNNGVAFAGADHVDVTSYLGGQPSTDCFHYNPGPGRYKANGEAGLTITRVVWRGEC
;
A
#
# COMPACT_ATOMS: atom_id res chain seq x y z
N MET A 1 13.73 -14.65 -72.44
CA MET A 1 13.21 -13.51 -71.64
C MET A 1 14.18 -13.23 -70.50
N ARG A 2 14.62 -11.96 -70.36
CA ARG A 2 15.25 -11.28 -69.18
C ARG A 2 16.66 -11.76 -68.76
N SER A 3 17.77 -11.12 -69.15
CA SER A 3 18.33 -9.79 -68.75
C SER A 3 18.61 -9.72 -67.24
N MET A 4 19.84 -9.99 -66.77
CA MET A 4 20.96 -9.05 -66.51
C MET A 4 20.60 -7.82 -65.67
N LEU A 5 21.20 -7.65 -64.47
CA LEU A 5 22.20 -6.61 -64.17
C LEU A 5 22.51 -6.49 -62.66
N THR A 6 23.82 -6.51 -62.38
CA THR A 6 24.52 -6.22 -61.13
C THR A 6 24.61 -4.71 -60.87
N GLY A 7 24.58 -4.32 -59.58
CA GLY A 7 25.13 -3.06 -59.04
C GLY A 7 24.04 -2.12 -58.48
N LYS A 8 24.29 -1.25 -57.49
CA LYS A 8 25.45 -0.91 -56.65
C LYS A 8 24.94 0.11 -55.61
N ARG A 9 25.58 0.13 -54.43
CA ARG A 9 25.73 1.25 -53.46
C ARG A 9 24.64 1.48 -52.39
N LEU A 10 25.17 1.48 -51.16
CA LEU A 10 24.63 2.05 -49.93
C LEU A 10 24.13 3.50 -50.12
N GLY A 11 22.99 3.84 -49.51
CA GLY A 11 22.47 5.20 -49.37
C GLY A 11 21.83 5.40 -48.00
N ALA A 12 22.56 6.14 -47.16
CA ALA A 12 22.27 6.79 -45.88
C ALA A 12 20.82 6.81 -45.29
N LEU A 13 20.76 6.43 -44.00
CA LEU A 13 20.26 7.22 -42.87
C LEU A 13 19.16 8.27 -43.14
N GLY A 14 17.97 8.00 -42.60
CA GLY A 14 16.92 9.00 -42.41
C GLY A 14 16.16 8.75 -41.10
N VAL A 15 16.86 8.75 -39.97
CA VAL A 15 16.24 8.75 -38.64
C VAL A 15 15.76 10.17 -38.37
N GLY A 16 14.47 10.42 -38.61
CA GLY A 16 13.81 11.65 -38.15
C GLY A 16 13.67 11.63 -36.63
N ALA A 17 14.61 12.24 -35.92
CA ALA A 17 14.53 12.44 -34.49
C ALA A 17 13.47 13.50 -34.17
N VAL A 18 12.26 13.07 -33.80
CA VAL A 18 11.30 13.96 -33.13
C VAL A 18 11.72 14.02 -31.66
N ALA A 19 12.57 14.99 -31.32
CA ALA A 19 12.89 15.30 -29.93
C ALA A 19 11.70 16.02 -29.29
N VAL A 20 10.75 15.26 -28.74
CA VAL A 20 9.69 15.81 -27.90
C VAL A 20 10.32 16.17 -26.56
N ALA A 21 10.55 17.47 -26.33
CA ALA A 21 11.02 17.95 -25.05
C ALA A 21 9.90 17.76 -24.01
N PHE A 22 10.00 16.70 -23.21
CA PHE A 22 9.20 16.55 -22.00
C PHE A 22 9.71 17.57 -20.98
N THR A 23 9.13 18.77 -20.98
CA THR A 23 9.28 19.71 -19.87
C THR A 23 8.59 19.09 -18.65
N GLY A 24 9.37 18.43 -17.81
CA GLY A 24 8.91 17.71 -16.64
C GLY A 24 8.21 18.63 -15.65
N VAL A 25 6.89 18.46 -15.52
CA VAL A 25 6.15 18.93 -14.36
C VAL A 25 6.53 17.99 -13.22
N LEU A 26 7.45 18.42 -12.35
CA LEU A 26 7.66 17.79 -11.05
C LEU A 26 6.41 18.09 -10.22
N ALA A 27 5.40 17.23 -10.35
CA ALA A 27 4.24 17.25 -9.48
C ALA A 27 4.72 16.89 -8.06
N THR A 28 5.00 17.91 -7.25
CA THR A 28 5.28 17.73 -5.82
C THR A 28 3.98 17.31 -5.15
N ALA A 29 3.78 16.01 -4.97
CA ALA A 29 2.66 15.51 -4.17
C ALA A 29 2.73 16.13 -2.76
N PRO A 30 1.59 16.52 -2.16
CA PRO A 30 1.59 17.02 -0.80
C PRO A 30 2.24 16.01 0.15
N ALA A 31 3.12 16.49 1.03
CA ALA A 31 3.65 15.64 2.10
C ALA A 31 2.49 15.22 3.01
N ALA A 32 2.30 13.91 3.19
CA ALA A 32 1.29 13.40 4.11
C ALA A 32 1.61 13.87 5.54
N SER A 33 0.66 14.53 6.19
CA SER A 33 0.83 14.98 7.58
C SER A 33 0.57 13.82 8.54
N ALA A 34 1.48 13.63 9.51
CA ALA A 34 1.35 12.59 10.52
C ALA A 34 0.21 12.90 11.48
N GLU A 35 -0.82 12.04 11.48
CA GLU A 35 -1.73 11.98 12.62
C GLU A 35 -0.95 11.47 13.86
N PRO A 36 -1.25 11.96 15.07
CA PRO A 36 -0.62 11.46 16.29
C PRO A 36 -0.72 9.95 16.44
N ASN A 37 0.28 9.36 17.08
CA ASN A 37 0.26 7.93 17.40
C ASN A 37 -0.93 7.63 18.35
N PRO A 38 -1.79 6.66 18.02
CA PRO A 38 -2.82 6.22 18.94
C PRO A 38 -2.24 5.66 20.25
N PRO A 39 -3.00 5.63 21.35
CA PRO A 39 -2.52 5.16 22.64
C PRO A 39 -1.88 3.77 22.55
N SER A 40 -0.64 3.64 23.01
CA SER A 40 0.15 2.39 23.02
C SER A 40 0.50 1.79 21.63
N CYS A 41 0.19 2.48 20.53
CA CYS A 41 0.56 2.09 19.17
C CYS A 41 1.72 2.94 18.63
N GLY A 42 2.94 2.62 19.05
CA GLY A 42 4.15 3.27 18.53
C GLY A 42 4.43 2.90 17.06
N LYS A 43 5.45 3.54 16.47
CA LYS A 43 5.90 3.23 15.10
C LYS A 43 6.39 1.78 14.98
N GLY A 44 6.18 1.19 13.80
CA GLY A 44 6.52 -0.19 13.48
C GLY A 44 5.49 -1.23 13.95
N TYR A 45 4.28 -0.81 14.33
CA TYR A 45 3.24 -1.72 14.82
C TYR A 45 1.92 -1.55 14.07
N PHE A 46 1.24 -2.66 13.88
CA PHE A 46 -0.19 -2.72 13.61
C PHE A 46 -0.93 -2.92 14.93
N CYS A 47 -1.99 -2.15 15.13
CA CYS A 47 -2.74 -2.15 16.37
C CYS A 47 -4.24 -2.26 16.11
N ALA A 48 -4.94 -2.97 17.00
CA ALA A 48 -6.39 -3.05 17.00
C ALA A 48 -6.95 -2.68 18.38
N TYR A 49 -8.10 -2.03 18.38
CA TYR A 49 -8.75 -1.50 19.57
C TYR A 49 -10.18 -2.03 19.69
N SER A 50 -10.69 -2.15 20.92
CA SER A 50 -12.05 -2.61 21.17
C SER A 50 -13.12 -1.59 20.78
N GLY A 51 -12.79 -0.30 20.76
CA GLY A 51 -13.70 0.79 20.39
C GLY A 51 -13.40 1.39 19.01
N PRO A 52 -14.31 2.21 18.47
CA PRO A 52 -14.07 2.98 17.26
C PRO A 52 -13.01 4.06 17.48
N ASN A 53 -12.45 4.59 16.40
CA ASN A 53 -11.49 5.71 16.39
C ASN A 53 -10.29 5.50 17.33
N GLN A 54 -9.77 4.27 17.37
CA GLN A 54 -8.64 3.86 18.20
C GLN A 54 -8.85 4.13 19.71
N THR A 55 -10.10 4.04 20.18
CA THR A 55 -10.48 4.17 21.58
C THR A 55 -10.72 2.82 22.27
N GLY A 56 -10.88 2.84 23.59
CA GLY A 56 -11.09 1.63 24.39
C GLY A 56 -9.78 0.89 24.65
N ARG A 57 -9.85 -0.44 24.78
CA ARG A 57 -8.69 -1.28 25.09
C ARG A 57 -7.92 -1.63 23.82
N LEU A 58 -6.60 -1.54 23.88
CA LEU A 58 -5.71 -2.15 22.88
C LEU A 58 -5.85 -3.68 22.97
N VAL A 59 -6.37 -4.31 21.93
CA VAL A 59 -6.62 -5.76 21.89
C VAL A 59 -5.61 -6.52 21.03
N LEU A 60 -4.90 -5.83 20.15
CA LEU A 60 -3.79 -6.40 19.38
C LEU A 60 -2.70 -5.34 19.15
N LYS A 61 -1.45 -5.75 19.26
CA LYS A 61 -0.27 -4.99 18.84
C LYS A 61 0.79 -5.94 18.31
N VAL A 62 1.14 -5.81 17.04
CA VAL A 62 2.09 -6.73 16.38
C VAL A 62 3.01 -5.97 15.43
N ALA A 63 4.28 -6.36 15.38
CA ALA A 63 5.28 -5.86 14.42
C ALA A 63 5.59 -6.89 13.31
N GLY A 64 4.90 -8.02 13.31
CA GLY A 64 5.04 -9.10 12.33
C GLY A 64 3.70 -9.76 12.06
N ASN A 65 3.74 -10.80 11.21
CA ASN A 65 2.54 -11.52 10.81
C ASN A 65 1.80 -12.07 12.02
N TRP A 66 0.47 -12.04 11.95
CA TRP A 66 -0.39 -12.53 13.00
C TRP A 66 -1.59 -13.27 12.41
N SER A 67 -2.03 -14.29 13.14
CA SER A 67 -3.26 -15.03 12.85
C SER A 67 -4.01 -15.33 14.14
N GLY A 68 -5.34 -15.34 14.06
CA GLY A 68 -6.19 -15.66 15.20
C GLY A 68 -7.65 -15.41 14.87
N ASN A 69 -8.43 -15.07 15.88
CA ASN A 69 -9.80 -14.60 15.71
C ASN A 69 -10.08 -13.55 16.79
N LEU A 70 -10.24 -12.29 16.40
CA LEU A 70 -10.34 -11.18 17.34
C LEU A 70 -11.41 -10.18 16.90
N GLY A 71 -12.39 -9.94 17.78
CA GLY A 71 -13.35 -8.84 17.60
C GLY A 71 -12.69 -7.49 17.82
N VAL A 72 -12.92 -6.54 16.91
CA VAL A 72 -12.27 -5.22 16.93
C VAL A 72 -13.28 -4.11 16.61
N GLY A 73 -13.12 -2.96 17.25
CA GLY A 73 -13.88 -1.74 16.93
C GLY A 73 -13.11 -0.79 16.00
N SER A 74 -11.77 -0.88 15.96
CA SER A 74 -10.95 -0.14 14.99
C SER A 74 -9.55 -0.72 14.86
N ILE A 75 -8.89 -0.38 13.77
CA ILE A 75 -7.51 -0.80 13.45
C ILE A 75 -6.66 0.40 13.00
N PHE A 76 -5.35 0.29 13.17
CA PHE A 76 -4.39 1.32 12.79
C PHE A 76 -3.05 0.67 12.42
N ASN A 77 -2.57 0.89 11.20
CA ASN A 77 -1.21 0.55 10.78
C ASN A 77 -0.29 1.75 11.05
N ASN A 78 0.49 1.66 12.13
CA ASN A 78 1.53 2.63 12.45
C ASN A 78 2.92 2.10 12.05
N GLY A 79 3.02 1.49 10.87
CA GLY A 79 4.28 1.06 10.28
C GLY A 79 5.28 2.19 10.02
N VAL A 80 6.31 1.88 9.25
CA VAL A 80 7.36 2.82 8.83
C VAL A 80 7.57 2.73 7.32
N ALA A 81 8.11 3.78 6.71
CA ALA A 81 8.41 3.82 5.27
C ALA A 81 9.60 2.90 4.92
N PHE A 82 9.41 1.60 5.03
CA PHE A 82 10.40 0.56 4.78
C PHE A 82 9.71 -0.68 4.23
N ALA A 83 10.25 -1.25 3.17
CA ALA A 83 9.67 -2.40 2.49
C ALA A 83 9.44 -3.57 3.47
N GLY A 84 8.19 -4.02 3.59
CA GLY A 84 7.81 -5.10 4.51
C GLY A 84 7.45 -4.62 5.92
N ALA A 85 7.50 -3.32 6.19
CA ALA A 85 7.08 -2.69 7.44
C ALA A 85 6.18 -1.47 7.20
N ASP A 86 5.74 -1.28 5.96
CA ASP A 86 4.98 -0.15 5.45
C ASP A 86 3.52 -0.53 5.15
N HIS A 87 3.28 -1.76 4.73
CA HIS A 87 1.97 -2.28 4.37
C HIS A 87 1.56 -3.50 5.19
N VAL A 88 0.26 -3.60 5.48
CA VAL A 88 -0.34 -4.80 6.07
C VAL A 88 -1.64 -5.20 5.35
N ASP A 89 -1.73 -6.46 4.93
CA ASP A 89 -2.98 -7.08 4.51
C ASP A 89 -3.74 -7.56 5.75
N VAL A 90 -4.92 -7.02 6.00
CA VAL A 90 -5.79 -7.40 7.11
C VAL A 90 -6.97 -8.20 6.58
N THR A 91 -7.04 -9.48 6.95
CA THR A 91 -8.20 -10.32 6.63
C THR A 91 -9.22 -10.23 7.75
N SER A 92 -10.44 -9.82 7.42
CA SER A 92 -11.55 -9.64 8.35
C SER A 92 -12.81 -10.37 7.90
N TYR A 93 -13.72 -10.63 8.83
CA TYR A 93 -15.00 -11.28 8.61
C TYR A 93 -16.12 -10.41 9.19
N LEU A 94 -17.14 -10.16 8.37
CA LEU A 94 -18.40 -9.56 8.78
C LEU A 94 -19.53 -10.37 8.13
N GLY A 95 -20.29 -11.10 8.95
CA GLY A 95 -21.43 -11.88 8.43
C GLY A 95 -21.07 -13.11 7.56
N GLY A 96 -19.81 -13.55 7.53
CA GLY A 96 -19.46 -14.90 7.06
C GLY A 96 -18.30 -14.98 6.06
N GLN A 97 -18.29 -14.21 4.97
CA GLN A 97 -17.19 -14.28 4.00
C GLN A 97 -16.02 -13.37 4.42
N PRO A 98 -14.76 -13.79 4.18
CA PRO A 98 -13.62 -12.94 4.47
C PRO A 98 -13.51 -11.80 3.44
N SER A 99 -13.14 -10.60 3.92
CA SER A 99 -12.56 -9.52 3.13
C SER A 99 -11.08 -9.38 3.48
N THR A 100 -10.24 -9.02 2.52
CA THR A 100 -8.85 -8.62 2.81
C THR A 100 -8.62 -7.21 2.28
N ASP A 101 -8.16 -6.36 3.18
CA ASP A 101 -7.92 -4.95 2.94
C ASP A 101 -6.47 -4.63 3.26
N CYS A 102 -5.79 -3.94 2.32
CA CYS A 102 -4.42 -3.49 2.52
C CYS A 102 -4.42 -2.11 3.21
N PHE A 103 -3.59 -1.97 4.24
CA PHE A 103 -3.41 -0.73 4.99
C PHE A 103 -1.96 -0.26 4.93
N HIS A 104 -1.79 1.00 4.54
CA HIS A 104 -0.52 1.69 4.47
C HIS A 104 -0.09 2.20 5.86
N TYR A 105 1.18 2.56 6.05
CA TYR A 105 1.65 3.19 7.28
C TYR A 105 1.15 4.64 7.40
N ASN A 106 0.97 5.10 8.65
CA ASN A 106 0.76 6.52 8.97
C ASN A 106 2.11 7.25 9.18
N PRO A 107 2.29 8.49 8.70
CA PRO A 107 1.58 9.07 7.55
C PRO A 107 2.04 8.39 6.26
N GLY A 108 1.13 8.17 5.32
CA GLY A 108 1.45 7.64 4.00
C GLY A 108 0.32 7.96 3.02
N PRO A 109 0.54 7.79 1.71
CA PRO A 109 -0.45 8.09 0.68
C PRO A 109 -1.72 7.22 0.74
N GLY A 110 -1.67 6.07 1.44
CA GLY A 110 -2.77 5.11 1.51
C GLY A 110 -3.58 5.15 2.81
N ARG A 111 -4.66 4.37 2.83
CA ARG A 111 -5.50 4.18 4.03
C ARG A 111 -4.69 3.46 5.10
N TYR A 112 -4.54 4.05 6.28
CA TYR A 112 -3.76 3.50 7.39
C TYR A 112 -4.60 3.13 8.61
N LYS A 113 -5.90 3.41 8.60
CA LYS A 113 -6.83 3.10 9.69
C LYS A 113 -8.24 2.83 9.18
N ALA A 114 -9.03 2.12 9.98
CA ALA A 114 -10.46 1.92 9.75
C ALA A 114 -11.21 1.67 11.07
N ASN A 115 -12.49 1.99 11.07
CA ASN A 115 -13.44 1.52 12.09
C ASN A 115 -14.03 0.18 11.67
N GLY A 116 -14.24 -0.70 12.65
CA GLY A 116 -14.95 -1.95 12.45
C GLY A 116 -16.45 -1.78 12.67
N GLU A 117 -17.23 -2.48 11.86
CA GLU A 117 -18.67 -2.63 12.09
C GLU A 117 -18.93 -3.59 13.27
N ALA A 118 -20.14 -3.54 13.84
CA ALA A 118 -20.51 -4.43 14.93
C ALA A 118 -20.42 -5.89 14.49
N GLY A 119 -19.65 -6.70 15.23
CA GLY A 119 -19.40 -8.11 14.90
C GLY A 119 -18.23 -8.35 13.93
N LEU A 120 -17.52 -7.30 13.49
CA LEU A 120 -16.29 -7.46 12.71
C LEU A 120 -15.24 -8.22 13.53
N THR A 121 -14.66 -9.25 12.92
CA THR A 121 -13.50 -9.96 13.46
C THR A 121 -12.34 -9.89 12.49
N ILE A 122 -11.13 -9.71 12.99
CA ILE A 122 -9.90 -9.90 12.20
C ILE A 122 -9.33 -11.28 12.48
N THR A 123 -8.84 -11.93 11.43
CA THR A 123 -8.28 -13.28 11.52
C THR A 123 -6.83 -13.36 11.06
N ARG A 124 -6.37 -12.36 10.30
CA ARG A 124 -4.99 -12.33 9.80
C ARG A 124 -4.51 -10.90 9.62
N VAL A 125 -3.24 -10.68 9.93
CA VAL A 125 -2.46 -9.48 9.60
C VAL A 125 -1.17 -9.97 8.96
N VAL A 126 -0.92 -9.58 7.71
CA VAL A 126 0.30 -9.96 6.98
C VAL A 126 1.05 -8.71 6.60
N TRP A 127 2.25 -8.53 7.16
CA TRP A 127 3.19 -7.52 6.72
C TRP A 127 3.80 -7.94 5.39
N ARG A 128 3.83 -6.99 4.46
CA ARG A 128 4.31 -7.20 3.10
C ARG A 128 4.84 -5.89 2.52
N GLY A 129 5.39 -5.96 1.31
CA GLY A 129 5.62 -4.77 0.50
C GLY A 129 4.30 -4.22 -0.04
N GLU A 130 4.37 -3.47 -1.14
CA GLU A 130 3.20 -2.84 -1.79
C GLU A 130 1.97 -3.73 -1.87
N CYS A 131 0.79 -3.09 -1.74
CA CYS A 131 -0.46 -3.66 -2.22
C CYS A 131 -0.36 -3.84 -3.75
#